data_AF-A0A382QQ57-F1
#
_entry.id   AF-A0A382QQ57-F1
#
_cell.length_a   1.000
_cell.length_b   1.000
_cell.length_c   1.000
_cell.angle_alpha   90.00
_cell.angle_beta   90.00
_cell.angle_gamma   90.00
#
_symmetry.space_group_name_H-M   'P 1'
#
loop_
_entity.id
_entity.type
_entity.pdbx_description
1 polymer ?
#
loop_
_entity_poly.entity_id
_entity_poly.type
_entity_poly.pdbx_seq_one_letter_code
_entity_poly.pdbx_strand_id
1 'polypeptide(L)' 'VRLAIFDAAGQRLRMLADGTHNPGQYKYHWDGRDGAGFNVASGAYFAVLQAGGTRQSRMMTLIR' A
#
# COMPACT_ATOMS: atom_id res chain seq x y z
N VAL A 1 1.65 5.54 11.81
CA VAL A 1 0.94 5.34 10.53
C VAL A 1 1.70 4.28 9.74
N ARG A 2 1.00 3.29 9.21
CA ARG A 2 1.55 2.29 8.30
C ARG A 2 0.67 2.21 7.07
N LEU A 3 1.27 2.37 5.89
CA LEU A 3 0.62 2.18 4.61
C LEU A 3 1.37 1.11 3.84
N ALA A 4 0.70 0.01 3.53
CA ALA A 4 1.30 -1.10 2.82
C ALA A 4 0.40 -1.61 1.69
N ILE A 5 1.03 -2.13 0.65
CA ILE A 5 0.40 -2.76 -0.51
C ILE A 5 0.47 -4.27 -0.36
N PHE A 6 -0.66 -4.92 -0.59
CA PHE A 6 -0.82 -6.36 -0.55
C PHE A 6 -1.36 -6.89 -1.89
N ASP A 7 -0.98 -8.11 -2.25
CA ASP A 7 -1.62 -8.84 -3.34
C ASP A 7 -2.99 -9.42 -2.92
N ALA A 8 -3.66 -10.09 -3.86
CA ALA A 8 -4.94 -10.76 -3.61
C ALA A 8 -4.85 -11.94 -2.63
N ALA A 9 -3.66 -12.52 -2.43
CA ALA A 9 -3.41 -13.58 -1.46
C ALA A 9 -3.12 -13.02 -0.04
N GLY A 10 -3.06 -11.69 0.11
CA GLY A 10 -2.73 -11.04 1.37
C GLY A 10 -1.23 -11.00 1.69
N GLN A 11 -0.35 -11.28 0.71
CA GLN A 11 1.08 -11.10 0.88
C GLN A 11 1.44 -9.62 0.76
N ARG A 12 2.25 -9.12 1.69
CA ARG A 12 2.73 -7.73 1.68
C ARG A 12 3.80 -7.56 0.61
N LEU A 13 3.49 -6.84 -0.45
CA LEU A 13 4.42 -6.56 -1.55
C LEU A 13 5.35 -5.41 -1.21
N ARG A 14 4.80 -4.31 -0.68
CA ARG A 14 5.56 -3.07 -0.45
C ARG A 14 5.01 -2.28 0.71
N MET A 15 5.89 -1.59 1.42
CA MET A 15 5.53 -0.62 2.45
C MET A 15 5.79 0.77 1.88
N LEU A 16 4.77 1.63 1.87
CA LEU A 16 4.84 3.01 1.34
C LEU A 16 5.09 4.02 2.45
N ALA A 17 4.65 3.72 3.67
CA ALA A 17 4.90 4.54 4.85
C ALA A 17 4.97 3.65 6.09
N ASP A 18 5.92 3.91 6.97
CA ASP A 18 5.99 3.34 8.31
C ASP A 18 6.59 4.36 9.27
N GLY A 19 5.83 4.71 10.30
CA GLY A 19 6.28 5.62 11.35
C GLY A 19 5.25 6.68 11.74
N THR A 20 5.67 7.56 12.64
CA THR A 20 4.84 8.63 13.16
C THR A 20 4.72 9.75 12.12
N HIS A 21 3.48 10.20 11.90
CA HIS A 21 3.20 11.34 11.04
C HIS A 21 2.44 12.36 11.90
N ASN A 22 2.80 13.62 11.75
CA ASN A 22 2.04 14.71 12.38
C ASN A 22 0.64 14.78 11.76
N PRO A 23 -0.35 15.39 12.43
CA PRO A 23 -1.65 15.65 11.83
C PRO A 23 -1.49 16.42 10.52
N GLY A 24 -2.11 15.92 9.45
CA GLY A 24 -1.98 16.49 8.11
C GLY A 24 -2.49 15.56 7.02
N GLN A 25 -2.50 16.05 5.78
CA GLN A 25 -2.82 15.24 4.61
C GLN A 25 -1.54 14.76 3.93
N TYR A 26 -1.43 13.45 3.73
CA TYR A 26 -0.30 12.82 3.06
C TYR A 26 -0.81 12.05 1.84
N LYS A 27 -0.09 12.16 0.73
CA LYS A 27 -0.37 11.42 -0.50
C LYS A 27 0.79 10.48 -0.78
N TYR A 28 0.46 9.22 -1.06
CA TYR A 28 1.41 8.21 -1.50
C TYR A 28 0.96 7.67 -2.85
N HIS A 29 1.92 7.47 -3.74
CA HIS A 29 1.70 6.86 -5.04
C HIS A 29 2.43 5.53 -5.09
N TRP A 30 1.73 4.47 -5.51
CA TRP A 30 2.34 3.19 -5.78
C TRP A 30 2.56 3.05 -7.29
N ASP A 31 3.80 2.78 -7.66
CA ASP A 31 4.31 2.70 -9.03
C ASP A 31 4.14 1.30 -9.67
N GLY A 32 3.45 0.37 -9.01
CA GLY A 32 3.32 -1.01 -9.47
C GLY A 32 4.58 -1.86 -9.27
N ARG A 33 5.45 -1.49 -8.33
CA ARG A 33 6.64 -2.28 -7.95
C ARG A 33 6.56 -2.85 -6.53
N ASP A 34 7.14 -4.01 -6.33
CA ASP A 34 7.30 -4.62 -5.01
C ASP A 34 8.43 -3.95 -4.19
N GLY A 35 8.69 -4.48 -2.99
CA GLY A 35 9.76 -3.99 -2.11
C GLY A 35 11.18 -4.21 -2.61
N ALA A 36 11.39 -5.08 -3.61
CA ALA A 36 12.67 -5.30 -4.28
C ALA A 36 12.83 -4.44 -5.55
N GLY A 37 11.81 -3.66 -5.91
CA GLY A 37 11.80 -2.78 -7.08
C GLY A 37 11.36 -3.46 -8.38
N PHE A 38 10.94 -4.73 -8.31
CA PHE A 38 10.45 -5.47 -9.46
C PHE A 38 9.01 -5.09 -9.77
N ASN A 39 8.72 -5.07 -11.07
CA ASN A 39 7.40 -4.87 -11.62
C ASN A 39 6.47 -6.01 -11.22
N VAL A 40 5.31 -5.70 -10.62
CA VAL A 40 4.27 -6.70 -10.37
C VAL A 40 3.29 -6.79 -11.55
N ALA A 41 2.61 -7.93 -11.66
CA ALA A 41 1.66 -8.21 -12.73
C ALA A 41 0.42 -7.31 -12.68
N SER A 42 -0.31 -7.21 -13.78
CA SER A 42 -1.66 -6.62 -13.73
C SER A 42 -2.57 -7.46 -12.83
N GLY A 43 -3.45 -6.82 -12.07
CA GLY A 43 -4.30 -7.52 -11.12
C GLY A 43 -4.85 -6.65 -10.01
N ALA A 44 -5.54 -7.29 -9.07
CA ALA A 44 -6.09 -6.67 -7.88
C ALA A 44 -5.06 -6.60 -6.75
N TYR A 45 -4.98 -5.44 -6.11
CA TYR A 45 -4.11 -5.15 -4.98
C TYR A 45 -4.87 -4.39 -3.90
N PHE A 46 -4.34 -4.41 -2.68
CA PHE A 46 -4.94 -3.71 -1.55
C PHE A 46 -3.95 -2.74 -0.92
N ALA A 47 -4.32 -1.47 -0.88
CA ALA A 47 -3.66 -0.47 -0.04
C ALA A 47 -4.29 -0.50 1.35
N VAL A 48 -3.52 -0.89 2.37
CA VAL A 48 -3.98 -0.99 3.76
C VAL A 48 -3.28 0.08 4.60
N LEU A 49 -4.09 0.99 5.15
CA LEU A 49 -3.67 2.03 6.07
C LEU A 49 -4.01 1.62 7.51
N GLN A 50 -3.03 1.69 8.39
CA GLN A 50 -3.19 1.58 9.83
C GLN A 50 -2.70 2.87 10.50
N ALA A 51 -3.59 3.56 11.20
CA ALA A 51 -3.27 4.80 11.91
C ALA A 51 -4.08 4.88 13.21
N GLY A 52 -3.39 4.98 14.35
CA GLY A 52 -4.03 4.90 15.66
C GLY A 52 -4.78 3.57 15.81
N GLY A 53 -6.05 3.63 16.22
CA GLY A 53 -6.96 2.49 16.31
C GLY A 53 -7.69 2.14 15.02
N THR A 54 -7.46 2.87 13.93
CA THR A 54 -8.21 2.71 12.68
C THR A 54 -7.41 1.90 11.66
N ARG A 55 -8.09 0.94 11.03
CA ARG A 55 -7.61 0.22 9.85
C ARG A 55 -8.54 0.48 8.68
N GLN A 56 -7.99 0.97 7.57
CA GLN A 56 -8.72 1.16 6.32
C GLN A 56 -8.03 0.37 5.22
N SER A 57 -8.81 -0.20 4.31
CA SER A 57 -8.33 -0.87 3.11
C SER A 57 -9.00 -0.31 1.88
N ARG A 58 -8.24 -0.11 0.81
CA ARG A 58 -8.77 0.18 -0.52
C ARG A 58 -8.24 -0.82 -1.53
N MET A 59 -9.15 -1.46 -2.25
CA MET A 59 -8.82 -2.27 -3.41
C MET A 59 -8.44 -1.36 -4.58
N MET A 60 -7.45 -1.79 -5.36
CA MET A 60 -6.94 -1.11 -6.54
C MET A 60 -6.71 -2.15 -7.65
N THR A 61 -6.93 -1.76 -8.90
CA THR A 61 -6.58 -2.58 -10.06
C THR A 61 -5.38 -1.96 -10.74
N LEU A 62 -4.31 -2.72 -10.89
CA LEU A 62 -3.16 -2.32 -11.71
C LEU A 62 -3.37 -2.86 -13.13
N ILE A 63 -3.38 -1.94 -14.10
CA ILE A 63 -3.41 -2.25 -15.53
C ILE A 63 -2.05 -1.81 -16.09
N ARG A 64 -1.46 -2.65 -16.94
CA ARG A 64 -0.22 -2.34 -17.66
C ARG A 64 -0.53 -2.12 -19.13
#